data_AF-A0A2G5CQR5-F1
#
_entry.id   AF-A0A2G5CQR5-F1
#
_cell.length_a   1.000
_cell.length_b   1.000
_cell.length_c   1.000
_cell.angle_alpha   90.00
_cell.angle_beta   90.00
_cell.angle_gamma   90.00
#
_symmetry.space_group_name_H-M   'P 1'
#
loop_
_entity.id
_entity.type
_entity.pdbx_description
1 polymer ?
#
loop_
_entity_poly.entity_id
_entity_poly.type
_entity_poly.pdbx_seq_one_letter_code
_entity_poly.pdbx_strand_id
1 'polypeptide(L)'
;MKAVAEAVHVLNHDSQSCNRVAANQWLVQFQQTNAAWEVATSILTSSHSSSSSSSYLLDFELQFFAAQILKRKIQNEGYNLHYDSKEALLNALLLAAKKFSLGPSQILTQICLALSALIIRAVEHKQPIEKLFSSLHNLQNQDNGDVAVLEMLTVLPEEVETQNSDCNISSTLRYHYGQELLSHTPTVLCFLLHHSEQKIDDDMQLQSRNRKILRCLLSWVRAGCFSEIPPLSIPTHPLLSLVFNSLQVSSSFDLAIEVLIELVTRYEGLPQVLLYRVQFLKELLLLPALSRGDEIVIGGVASLLSEIGQAAPALIVEASTEALMLAEALLSCVAFPSEDWEIADSTLQFWYVSFLKLFLRFFTFIIIICKQWFLLVFFSC
;
A
#
# COMPACT_ATOMS: atom_id res chain seq x y z
N MET A 1 -10.27 29.51 -13.97
CA MET A 1 -10.65 29.10 -12.59
C MET A 1 -12.18 29.10 -12.39
N LYS A 2 -12.90 30.24 -12.47
CA LYS A 2 -14.37 30.29 -12.22
C LYS A 2 -15.20 29.28 -13.04
N ALA A 3 -14.99 29.23 -14.36
CA ALA A 3 -15.70 28.28 -15.22
C ALA A 3 -15.43 26.80 -14.88
N VAL A 4 -14.22 26.49 -14.40
CA VAL A 4 -13.87 25.12 -13.97
C VAL A 4 -14.58 24.78 -12.65
N ALA A 5 -14.60 25.72 -11.69
CA ALA A 5 -15.32 25.54 -10.44
C ALA A 5 -16.81 25.31 -10.65
N GLU A 6 -17.43 26.08 -11.56
CA GLU A 6 -18.83 25.93 -11.92
C GLU A 6 -19.11 24.58 -12.60
N ALA A 7 -18.28 24.18 -13.56
CA ALA A 7 -18.44 22.89 -14.23
C ALA A 7 -18.25 21.69 -13.28
N VAL A 8 -17.30 21.76 -12.34
CA VAL A 8 -17.13 20.73 -11.29
C VAL A 8 -18.36 20.69 -10.37
N HIS A 9 -18.87 21.85 -9.96
CA HIS A 9 -20.08 21.91 -9.14
C HIS A 9 -21.29 21.30 -9.86
N VAL A 10 -21.52 21.65 -11.13
CA VAL A 10 -22.62 21.10 -11.94
C VAL A 10 -22.47 19.58 -12.07
N LEU A 11 -21.25 19.08 -12.33
CA LEU A 11 -20.99 17.65 -12.47
C LEU A 11 -21.41 16.86 -11.22
N ASN A 12 -21.13 17.38 -10.03
CA ASN A 12 -21.33 16.67 -8.77
C ASN A 12 -22.73 16.88 -8.16
N HIS A 13 -23.33 18.07 -8.33
CA HIS A 13 -24.52 18.48 -7.57
C HIS A 13 -25.78 18.75 -8.41
N ASP A 14 -25.68 18.83 -9.75
CA ASP A 14 -26.85 19.12 -10.58
C ASP A 14 -27.81 17.91 -10.64
N SER A 15 -29.10 18.18 -10.43
CA SER A 15 -30.15 17.15 -10.42
C SER A 15 -30.45 16.58 -11.81
N GLN A 16 -30.18 17.35 -12.88
CA GLN A 16 -30.45 16.97 -14.26
C GLN A 16 -29.24 16.22 -14.85
N SER A 17 -29.48 14.99 -15.33
CA SER A 17 -28.39 14.18 -15.92
C SER A 17 -27.79 14.82 -17.18
N CYS A 18 -28.59 15.54 -17.98
CA CYS A 18 -28.12 16.22 -19.18
C CYS A 18 -27.07 17.30 -18.86
N ASN A 19 -27.25 18.05 -17.77
CA ASN A 19 -26.32 19.10 -17.35
C ASN A 19 -25.01 18.48 -16.84
N ARG A 20 -25.09 17.40 -16.06
CA ARG A 20 -23.91 16.64 -15.62
C ARG A 20 -23.11 16.07 -16.78
N VAL A 21 -23.78 15.54 -17.80
CA VAL A 21 -23.12 15.05 -19.02
C VAL A 21 -22.45 16.18 -19.78
N ALA A 22 -23.12 17.33 -19.95
CA ALA A 22 -22.55 18.50 -20.62
C ALA A 22 -21.33 19.05 -19.86
N ALA A 23 -21.42 19.15 -18.53
CA ALA A 23 -20.31 19.56 -17.67
C ALA A 23 -19.12 18.60 -17.78
N ASN A 24 -19.37 17.29 -17.74
CA ASN A 24 -18.32 16.28 -17.92
C ASN A 24 -17.63 16.41 -19.29
N GLN A 25 -18.41 16.56 -20.37
CA GLN A 25 -17.87 16.75 -21.72
C GLN A 25 -16.99 18.00 -21.81
N TRP A 26 -17.44 19.10 -21.22
CA TRP A 26 -16.65 20.33 -21.17
C TRP A 26 -15.36 20.15 -20.36
N LEU A 27 -15.41 19.46 -19.21
CA LEU A 27 -14.23 19.18 -18.39
C LEU A 27 -13.23 18.26 -19.10
N VAL A 28 -13.71 17.27 -19.87
CA VAL A 28 -12.87 16.40 -20.72
C VAL A 28 -12.19 17.21 -21.81
N GLN A 29 -12.88 18.14 -22.46
CA GLN A 29 -12.28 19.04 -23.45
C GLN A 29 -11.27 19.98 -22.81
N PHE A 30 -11.60 20.55 -21.65
CA PHE A 30 -10.71 21.41 -20.88
C PHE A 30 -9.40 20.71 -20.53
N GLN A 31 -9.45 19.44 -20.10
CA GLN A 31 -8.26 18.63 -19.79
C GLN A 31 -7.26 18.53 -20.95
N GLN A 32 -7.72 18.61 -22.20
CA GLN A 32 -6.87 18.55 -23.39
C GLN A 32 -6.19 19.90 -23.71
N THR A 33 -6.63 20.99 -23.09
CA THR A 33 -6.08 22.33 -23.36
C THR A 33 -4.76 22.59 -22.61
N ASN A 34 -3.94 23.49 -23.15
CA ASN A 34 -2.74 23.97 -22.45
C ASN A 34 -3.07 24.76 -21.18
N ALA A 35 -4.21 25.45 -21.15
CA ALA A 35 -4.67 26.22 -19.99
C ALA A 35 -4.92 25.33 -18.74
N ALA A 36 -5.15 24.04 -18.93
CA ALA A 36 -5.36 23.10 -17.83
C ALA A 36 -4.16 22.99 -16.89
N TRP A 37 -2.93 23.12 -17.42
CA TRP A 37 -1.70 23.14 -16.61
C TRP A 37 -1.73 24.29 -15.59
N GLU A 38 -1.83 25.52 -16.09
CA GLU A 38 -1.78 26.73 -15.26
C GLU A 38 -2.97 26.81 -14.29
N VAL A 39 -4.18 26.52 -14.77
CA VAL A 39 -5.38 26.60 -13.93
C VAL A 39 -5.36 25.57 -12.80
N ALA A 40 -4.97 24.33 -13.09
CA ALA A 40 -4.91 23.29 -12.06
C ALA A 40 -3.80 23.58 -11.04
N THR A 41 -2.61 24.01 -11.48
CA THR A 41 -1.52 24.43 -10.59
C THR A 41 -1.92 25.63 -9.73
N SER A 42 -2.63 26.61 -10.29
CA SER A 42 -3.13 27.77 -9.56
C SER A 42 -4.16 27.38 -8.50
N ILE A 43 -5.09 26.46 -8.80
CA ILE A 43 -6.07 25.96 -7.82
C ILE A 43 -5.35 25.35 -6.61
N LEU A 44 -4.36 24.49 -6.84
CA LEU A 44 -3.66 23.81 -5.74
C LEU A 44 -2.79 24.75 -4.90
N THR A 45 -2.14 25.71 -5.52
CA THR A 45 -1.21 26.64 -4.85
C THR A 45 -1.90 27.88 -4.25
N SER A 46 -3.13 28.20 -4.65
CA SER A 46 -3.86 29.35 -4.12
C SER A 46 -4.16 29.25 -2.63
N SER A 47 -4.05 30.36 -1.89
CA SER A 47 -4.29 30.41 -0.43
C SER A 47 -5.77 30.62 -0.05
N HIS A 48 -6.72 30.23 -0.90
CA HIS A 48 -8.14 30.48 -0.62
C HIS A 48 -8.66 29.49 0.42
N SER A 49 -8.74 29.95 1.67
CA SER A 49 -9.41 29.26 2.77
C SER A 49 -10.82 29.83 2.92
N SER A 50 -11.81 29.20 2.29
CA SER A 50 -13.20 29.65 2.38
C SER A 50 -13.82 29.17 3.69
N SER A 51 -14.25 30.07 4.56
CA SER A 51 -14.64 29.81 5.95
C SER A 51 -16.07 29.29 6.15
N SER A 52 -16.75 28.79 5.11
CA SER A 52 -18.13 28.30 5.20
C SER A 52 -18.26 26.82 4.81
N SER A 53 -19.04 26.05 5.57
CA SER A 53 -19.19 24.59 5.44
C SER A 53 -19.56 24.10 4.03
N SER A 54 -20.41 24.83 3.31
CA SER A 54 -20.77 24.53 1.92
C SER A 54 -19.64 24.85 0.93
N SER A 55 -18.81 25.84 1.23
CA SER A 55 -17.64 26.19 0.41
C SER A 55 -16.50 25.19 0.59
N TYR A 56 -16.36 24.55 1.75
CA TYR A 56 -15.31 23.54 1.97
C TYR A 56 -15.48 22.30 1.08
N LEU A 57 -16.70 21.82 0.87
CA LEU A 57 -16.96 20.68 -0.03
C LEU A 57 -16.65 21.04 -1.48
N LEU A 58 -17.07 22.22 -1.93
CA LEU A 58 -16.77 22.72 -3.26
C LEU A 58 -15.27 22.92 -3.47
N ASP A 59 -14.57 23.45 -2.46
CA ASP A 59 -13.12 23.64 -2.49
C ASP A 59 -12.40 22.30 -2.54
N PHE A 60 -12.85 21.28 -1.78
CA PHE A 60 -12.32 19.92 -1.84
C PHE A 60 -12.48 19.31 -3.24
N GLU A 61 -13.69 19.32 -3.81
CA GLU A 61 -13.96 18.73 -5.12
C GLU A 61 -13.14 19.40 -6.23
N LEU A 62 -13.02 20.72 -6.18
CA LEU A 62 -12.23 21.49 -7.13
C LEU A 62 -10.73 21.20 -7.01
N GLN A 63 -10.20 21.15 -5.78
CA GLN A 63 -8.79 20.83 -5.52
C GLN A 63 -8.46 19.39 -5.90
N PHE A 64 -9.34 18.45 -5.58
CA PHE A 64 -9.18 17.05 -5.97
C PHE A 64 -9.19 16.88 -7.49
N PHE A 65 -10.13 17.53 -8.19
CA PHE A 65 -10.16 17.57 -9.64
C PHE A 65 -8.87 18.16 -10.23
N ALA A 66 -8.38 19.28 -9.69
CA ALA A 66 -7.12 19.88 -10.14
C ALA A 66 -5.91 18.94 -9.98
N ALA A 67 -5.80 18.24 -8.85
CA ALA A 67 -4.72 17.26 -8.64
C ALA A 67 -4.81 16.09 -9.63
N GLN A 68 -6.01 15.56 -9.89
CA GLN A 68 -6.22 14.50 -10.88
C GLN A 68 -5.87 14.93 -12.30
N ILE A 69 -6.23 16.15 -12.70
CA ILE A 69 -5.86 16.67 -14.02
C ILE A 69 -4.34 16.74 -14.15
N LEU A 70 -3.66 17.32 -13.17
CA LEU A 70 -2.19 17.44 -13.23
C LEU A 70 -1.54 16.07 -13.34
N LYS A 71 -1.92 15.10 -12.50
CA LYS A 71 -1.43 13.72 -12.61
C LYS A 71 -1.59 13.19 -14.03
N ARG A 72 -2.81 13.25 -14.58
CA ARG A 72 -3.13 12.71 -15.90
C ARG A 72 -2.38 13.42 -17.03
N LYS A 73 -2.27 14.75 -16.97
CA LYS A 73 -1.54 15.54 -17.97
C LYS A 73 -0.04 15.27 -17.91
N ILE A 74 0.53 15.13 -16.72
CA ILE A 74 1.94 14.73 -16.55
C ILE A 74 2.16 13.35 -17.15
N GLN A 75 1.27 12.40 -16.88
CA GLN A 75 1.37 11.05 -17.41
C GLN A 75 1.32 11.00 -18.95
N ASN A 76 0.42 11.78 -19.57
CA ASN A 76 0.15 11.74 -21.00
C ASN A 76 0.99 12.71 -21.86
N GLU A 77 1.34 13.87 -21.32
CA GLU A 77 1.94 14.99 -22.06
C GLU A 77 3.24 15.50 -21.41
N GLY A 78 3.64 14.97 -20.25
CA GLY A 78 4.77 15.48 -19.46
C GLY A 78 6.12 15.43 -20.18
N TYR A 79 6.30 14.52 -21.14
CA TYR A 79 7.51 14.44 -21.98
C TYR A 79 7.65 15.64 -22.93
N ASN A 80 6.55 16.31 -23.28
CA ASN A 80 6.55 17.48 -24.17
C ASN A 80 6.90 18.78 -23.45
N LEU A 81 6.90 18.79 -22.11
CA LEU A 81 7.24 20.00 -21.34
C LEU A 81 8.73 20.32 -21.48
N HIS A 82 9.03 21.61 -21.66
CA HIS A 82 10.40 22.11 -21.58
C HIS A 82 10.93 22.02 -20.14
N TYR A 83 12.25 21.99 -20.00
CA TYR A 83 12.96 21.89 -18.72
C TYR A 83 12.44 22.91 -17.68
N ASP A 84 12.40 24.20 -18.02
CA ASP A 84 11.97 25.26 -17.09
C ASP A 84 10.52 25.07 -16.62
N SER A 85 9.64 24.57 -17.49
CA SER A 85 8.25 24.28 -17.14
C SER A 85 8.12 23.07 -16.22
N LYS A 86 8.96 22.04 -16.41
CA LYS A 86 9.03 20.89 -15.49
C LYS A 86 9.52 21.32 -14.11
N GLU A 87 10.54 22.17 -14.04
CA GLU A 87 11.09 22.67 -12.77
C GLU A 87 10.10 23.57 -12.03
N ALA A 88 9.42 24.48 -12.74
CA ALA A 88 8.36 25.31 -12.16
C ALA A 88 7.20 24.46 -11.63
N LEU A 89 6.78 23.43 -12.38
CA LEU A 89 5.72 22.52 -11.98
C LEU A 89 6.12 21.67 -10.77
N LEU A 90 7.36 21.17 -10.72
CA LEU A 90 7.90 20.45 -9.56
C LEU A 90 7.81 21.30 -8.29
N ASN A 91 8.30 22.54 -8.34
CA ASN A 91 8.26 23.46 -7.21
C ASN A 91 6.82 23.77 -6.77
N ALA A 92 5.91 23.97 -7.72
CA ALA A 92 4.50 24.24 -7.42
C ALA A 92 3.80 23.03 -6.77
N LEU A 93 4.10 21.81 -7.23
CA LEU A 93 3.56 20.59 -6.64
C LEU A 93 4.16 20.30 -5.25
N LEU A 94 5.44 20.57 -5.02
CA LEU A 94 6.04 20.46 -3.68
C LEU A 94 5.40 21.44 -2.69
N LEU A 95 5.14 22.68 -3.13
CA LEU A 95 4.42 23.67 -2.34
C LEU A 95 2.98 23.20 -2.03
N ALA A 96 2.29 22.65 -3.03
CA ALA A 96 0.97 22.08 -2.85
C ALA A 96 1.01 20.89 -1.86
N ALA A 97 1.95 19.96 -2.00
CA ALA A 97 2.11 18.82 -1.11
C ALA A 97 2.26 19.28 0.35
N LYS A 98 3.12 20.28 0.59
CA LYS A 98 3.26 20.90 1.92
C LYS A 98 1.94 21.45 2.45
N LYS A 99 1.22 22.22 1.63
CA LYS A 99 -0.06 22.82 2.00
C LYS A 99 -1.08 21.74 2.40
N PHE A 100 -1.11 20.64 1.67
CA PHE A 100 -2.06 19.55 1.90
C PHE A 100 -1.59 18.51 2.93
N SER A 101 -0.42 18.67 3.56
CA SER A 101 0.01 17.86 4.72
C SER A 101 -1.00 17.87 5.86
N LEU A 102 -1.68 18.99 6.09
CA LEU A 102 -2.73 19.16 7.10
C LEU A 102 -4.15 19.05 6.50
N GLY A 103 -4.25 18.74 5.21
CA GLY A 103 -5.50 18.71 4.47
C GLY A 103 -6.05 17.29 4.27
N PRO A 104 -7.05 17.15 3.40
CA PRO A 104 -7.61 15.86 3.00
C PRO A 104 -6.54 14.97 2.35
N SER A 105 -6.32 13.77 2.91
CA SER A 105 -5.26 12.87 2.46
C SER A 105 -5.39 12.49 0.99
N GLN A 106 -6.62 12.38 0.48
CA GLN A 106 -6.89 12.04 -0.91
C GLN A 106 -6.27 13.05 -1.89
N ILE A 107 -6.28 14.34 -1.55
CA ILE A 107 -5.67 15.38 -2.39
C ILE A 107 -4.15 15.25 -2.33
N LEU A 108 -3.59 15.05 -1.14
CA LEU A 108 -2.15 14.85 -0.95
C LEU A 108 -1.65 13.65 -1.76
N THR A 109 -2.33 12.51 -1.69
CA THR A 109 -2.01 11.31 -2.49
C THR A 109 -1.98 11.63 -3.99
N GLN A 110 -2.99 12.34 -4.52
CA GLN A 110 -3.01 12.71 -5.94
C GLN A 110 -1.85 13.65 -6.31
N ILE A 111 -1.47 14.58 -5.43
CA ILE A 111 -0.31 15.45 -5.63
C ILE A 111 0.99 14.64 -5.62
N CYS A 112 1.17 13.73 -4.67
CA CYS A 112 2.36 12.87 -4.58
C CYS A 112 2.47 11.91 -5.78
N LEU A 113 1.35 11.40 -6.30
CA LEU A 113 1.31 10.63 -7.55
C LEU A 113 1.69 11.49 -8.76
N ALA A 114 1.18 12.72 -8.84
CA ALA A 114 1.55 13.68 -9.89
C ALA A 114 3.05 14.03 -9.83
N LEU A 115 3.60 14.23 -8.63
CA LEU A 115 5.04 14.44 -8.38
C LEU A 115 5.87 13.23 -8.83
N SER A 116 5.46 12.01 -8.45
CA SER A 116 6.13 10.77 -8.85
C SER A 116 6.20 10.65 -10.37
N ALA A 117 5.05 10.85 -11.02
CA ALA A 117 4.93 10.78 -12.47
C ALA A 117 5.80 11.82 -13.18
N LEU A 118 5.94 13.04 -12.61
CA LEU A 118 6.74 14.12 -13.16
C LEU A 118 8.24 13.79 -13.07
N ILE A 119 8.68 13.31 -11.91
CA ILE A 119 10.07 12.95 -11.64
C ILE A 119 10.53 11.81 -12.55
N ILE A 120 9.75 10.73 -12.64
CA ILE A 120 10.09 9.56 -13.46
C ILE A 120 10.17 9.93 -14.96
N ARG A 121 9.41 10.93 -15.41
CA ARG A 121 9.42 11.43 -16.79
C ARG A 121 10.45 12.53 -17.04
N ALA A 122 11.17 12.99 -16.02
CA ALA A 122 12.25 13.94 -16.16
C ALA A 122 13.56 13.22 -16.58
N VAL A 123 13.53 12.54 -17.74
CA VAL A 123 14.64 11.74 -18.31
C VAL A 123 15.92 12.56 -18.50
N GLU A 124 15.82 13.88 -18.55
CA GLU A 124 16.94 14.82 -18.58
C GLU A 124 17.83 14.73 -17.32
N HIS A 125 17.26 14.26 -16.20
CA HIS A 125 18.01 13.95 -15.00
C HIS A 125 18.54 12.51 -15.07
N LYS A 126 19.86 12.34 -14.93
CA LYS A 126 20.50 11.02 -14.85
C LYS A 126 20.04 10.22 -13.63
N GLN A 127 19.63 10.92 -12.56
CA GLN A 127 19.17 10.36 -11.29
C GLN A 127 17.95 11.17 -10.78
N PRO A 128 16.75 10.93 -11.35
CA PRO A 128 15.56 11.70 -10.99
C PRO A 128 15.06 11.42 -9.57
N ILE A 129 15.23 10.19 -9.06
CA ILE A 129 14.78 9.81 -7.72
C ILE A 129 15.70 10.44 -6.66
N GLU A 130 17.01 10.45 -6.88
CA GLU A 130 17.97 11.17 -6.01
C GLU A 130 17.58 12.66 -5.90
N LYS A 131 17.26 13.31 -7.02
CA LYS A 131 16.79 14.70 -7.02
C LYS A 131 15.50 14.87 -6.21
N LEU A 132 14.57 13.92 -6.29
CA LEU A 132 13.38 13.94 -5.45
C LEU A 132 13.74 13.83 -3.96
N PHE A 133 14.59 12.88 -3.57
CA PHE A 133 15.02 12.73 -2.17
C PHE A 133 15.69 14.00 -1.62
N SER A 134 16.51 14.69 -2.43
CA SER A 134 17.08 15.99 -2.04
C SER A 134 16.00 17.06 -1.77
N SER A 135 14.92 17.03 -2.56
CA SER A 135 13.78 17.94 -2.42
C SER A 135 12.91 17.58 -1.22
N LEU A 136 12.74 16.29 -0.93
CA LEU A 136 12.02 15.77 0.23
C LEU A 136 12.73 16.12 1.54
N HIS A 137 14.06 16.05 1.58
CA HIS A 137 14.82 16.51 2.74
C HIS A 137 14.56 18.00 3.04
N ASN A 138 14.47 18.85 2.02
CA ASN A 138 14.13 20.27 2.20
C ASN A 138 12.69 20.48 2.66
N LEU A 139 11.76 19.63 2.21
CA LEU A 139 10.36 19.65 2.63
C LEU A 139 10.23 19.19 4.10
N GLN A 140 10.99 18.17 4.50
CA GLN A 140 11.01 17.60 5.84
C GLN A 140 11.41 18.63 6.90
N ASN A 141 12.38 19.50 6.58
CA ASN A 141 12.86 20.56 7.49
C ASN A 141 11.85 21.69 7.74
N GLN A 142 10.61 21.56 7.28
CA GLN A 142 9.55 22.55 7.41
C GLN A 142 8.38 21.97 8.21
N ASP A 143 7.63 22.81 8.91
CA ASP A 143 6.49 22.37 9.74
C ASP A 143 5.53 21.47 8.96
N ASN A 144 5.26 20.28 9.51
CA ASN A 144 4.39 19.23 8.96
C ASN A 144 4.83 18.65 7.60
N GLY A 145 6.10 18.85 7.21
CA GLY A 145 6.68 18.26 6.00
C GLY A 145 6.66 16.74 5.98
N ASP A 146 6.83 16.12 7.16
CA ASP A 146 6.89 14.66 7.31
C ASP A 146 5.66 13.93 6.76
N VAL A 147 4.46 14.53 6.83
CA VAL A 147 3.23 13.91 6.31
C VAL A 147 3.29 13.80 4.78
N ALA A 148 3.73 14.86 4.11
CA ALA A 148 3.91 14.86 2.66
C ALA A 148 5.08 13.96 2.23
N VAL A 149 6.16 13.92 3.01
CA VAL A 149 7.29 13.01 2.77
C VAL A 149 6.83 11.55 2.89
N LEU A 150 6.12 11.19 3.94
CA LEU A 150 5.61 9.82 4.13
C LEU A 150 4.65 9.40 3.01
N GLU A 151 3.75 10.30 2.59
CA GLU A 151 2.85 10.02 1.47
C GLU A 151 3.63 9.86 0.16
N MET A 152 4.63 10.72 -0.09
CA MET A 152 5.49 10.63 -1.25
C MET A 152 6.26 9.30 -1.29
N LEU A 153 6.85 8.89 -0.17
CA LEU A 153 7.57 7.62 -0.05
C LEU A 153 6.62 6.43 -0.21
N THR A 154 5.33 6.57 0.14
CA THR A 154 4.34 5.51 -0.02
C THR A 154 3.99 5.29 -1.50
N VAL A 155 3.74 6.36 -2.25
CA VAL A 155 3.25 6.25 -3.64
C VAL A 155 4.36 6.12 -4.68
N LEU A 156 5.59 6.52 -4.34
CA LEU A 156 6.71 6.52 -5.29
C LEU A 156 7.02 5.12 -5.86
N PRO A 157 7.16 4.06 -5.04
CA PRO A 157 7.41 2.72 -5.56
C PRO A 157 6.29 2.22 -6.47
N GLU A 158 5.03 2.48 -6.11
CA GLU A 158 3.86 2.11 -6.91
C GLU A 158 3.88 2.77 -8.29
N GLU A 159 4.29 4.04 -8.40
CA GLU A 159 4.38 4.71 -9.71
C GLU A 159 5.57 4.16 -10.53
N VAL A 160 6.73 3.88 -9.90
CA VAL A 160 7.86 3.22 -10.60
C VAL A 160 7.44 1.87 -11.14
N GLU A 161 6.64 1.10 -10.38
CA GLU A 161 6.11 -0.18 -10.81
C GLU A 161 4.99 -0.06 -11.87
N THR A 162 4.05 0.86 -11.73
CA THR A 162 2.91 1.04 -12.65
C THR A 162 3.38 1.42 -14.05
N GLN A 163 4.43 2.23 -14.14
CA GLN A 163 5.09 2.57 -15.41
C GLN A 163 5.71 1.35 -16.12
N ASN A 164 5.76 0.16 -15.50
CA ASN A 164 6.14 -1.08 -16.17
C ASN A 164 5.14 -1.53 -17.25
N SER A 165 3.90 -1.05 -17.19
CA SER A 165 2.85 -1.34 -18.18
C SER A 165 2.76 -0.29 -19.30
N ASP A 166 3.31 0.91 -19.06
CA ASP A 166 3.29 2.01 -20.02
C ASP A 166 4.42 1.86 -21.06
N CYS A 167 4.07 1.67 -22.33
CA CYS A 167 5.01 1.47 -23.44
C CYS A 167 5.95 2.66 -23.72
N ASN A 168 5.78 3.77 -23.00
CA ASN A 168 6.53 5.02 -23.23
C ASN A 168 7.90 5.06 -22.55
N ILE A 169 8.19 4.15 -21.59
CA ILE A 169 9.49 4.06 -20.91
C ILE A 169 10.18 2.73 -21.25
N SER A 170 11.41 2.79 -21.75
CA SER A 170 12.19 1.59 -22.09
C SER A 170 12.41 0.70 -20.86
N SER A 171 12.42 -0.62 -21.05
CA SER A 171 12.67 -1.59 -19.96
C SER A 171 13.99 -1.34 -19.22
N THR A 172 15.02 -0.86 -19.92
CA THR A 172 16.32 -0.49 -19.34
C THR A 172 16.21 0.68 -18.36
N LEU A 173 15.47 1.73 -18.72
CA LEU A 173 15.23 2.86 -17.81
C LEU A 173 14.41 2.44 -16.59
N ARG A 174 13.42 1.56 -16.77
CA ARG A 174 12.60 1.04 -15.68
C ARG A 174 13.44 0.26 -14.65
N TYR A 175 14.33 -0.59 -15.13
CA TYR A 175 15.28 -1.29 -14.25
C TYR A 175 16.20 -0.31 -13.51
N HIS A 176 16.73 0.71 -14.20
CA HIS A 176 17.59 1.72 -13.57
C HIS A 176 16.85 2.50 -12.48
N TYR A 177 15.60 2.91 -12.70
CA TYR A 177 14.80 3.59 -11.68
C TYR A 177 14.47 2.67 -10.49
N GLY A 178 14.23 1.38 -10.73
CA GLY A 178 14.09 0.41 -9.65
C GLY A 178 15.35 0.31 -8.79
N GLN A 179 16.53 0.24 -9.41
CA GLN A 179 17.81 0.23 -8.69
C GLN A 179 18.06 1.53 -7.92
N GLU A 180 17.79 2.68 -8.54
CA GLU A 180 17.93 3.99 -7.90
C GLU A 180 16.98 4.12 -6.70
N LEU A 181 15.72 3.69 -6.85
CA LEU A 181 14.74 3.65 -5.77
C LEU A 181 15.25 2.80 -4.59
N LEU A 182 15.70 1.58 -4.86
CA LEU A 182 16.15 0.65 -3.84
C LEU A 182 17.43 1.11 -3.13
N SER A 183 18.28 1.89 -3.81
CA SER A 183 19.47 2.50 -3.19
C SER A 183 19.14 3.44 -2.02
N HIS A 184 17.92 3.99 -1.99
CA HIS A 184 17.42 4.84 -0.89
C HIS A 184 16.72 4.07 0.24
N THR A 185 16.67 2.73 0.18
CA THR A 185 16.04 1.91 1.22
C THR A 185 16.51 2.26 2.63
N PRO A 186 17.83 2.40 2.93
CA PRO A 186 18.28 2.72 4.28
C PRO A 186 17.69 4.03 4.81
N THR A 187 17.61 5.05 3.96
CA THR A 187 17.03 6.35 4.30
C THR A 187 15.55 6.21 4.67
N VAL A 188 14.79 5.43 3.90
CA VAL A 188 13.36 5.21 4.14
C VAL A 188 13.13 4.39 5.40
N LEU A 189 13.86 3.29 5.60
CA LEU A 189 13.71 2.48 6.81
C LEU A 189 14.05 3.29 8.07
N CYS A 190 15.11 4.10 8.03
CA CYS A 190 15.45 5.04 9.11
C CYS A 190 14.34 6.05 9.37
N PHE A 191 13.75 6.64 8.32
CA PHE A 191 12.63 7.56 8.44
C PHE A 191 11.39 6.90 9.09
N LEU A 192 11.00 5.71 8.64
CA LEU A 192 9.87 4.97 9.19
C LEU A 192 10.10 4.58 10.65
N LEU A 193 11.32 4.14 11.00
CA LEU A 193 11.71 3.81 12.37
C LEU A 193 11.58 5.04 13.27
N HIS A 194 12.18 6.16 12.87
CA HIS A 194 12.12 7.41 13.61
C HIS A 194 10.67 7.82 13.91
N HIS A 195 9.79 7.77 12.91
CA HIS A 195 8.38 8.10 13.08
C HIS A 195 7.59 7.09 13.93
N SER A 196 7.99 5.82 13.93
CA SER A 196 7.34 4.80 14.76
C SER A 196 7.63 4.99 16.26
N GLU A 197 8.80 5.53 16.60
CA GLU A 197 9.27 5.70 17.98
C GLU A 197 8.81 7.02 18.63
N GLN A 198 8.34 7.98 17.82
CA GLN A 198 7.82 9.24 18.33
C GLN A 198 6.64 8.99 19.29
N LYS A 199 6.66 9.64 20.46
CA LYS A 199 5.58 9.54 21.44
C LYS A 199 4.39 10.39 20.98
N ILE A 200 3.21 9.78 20.97
CA ILE A 200 1.94 10.44 20.71
C ILE A 200 1.00 10.05 21.86
N ASP A 201 0.45 11.05 22.54
CA ASP A 201 -0.43 10.83 23.69
C ASP A 201 -1.87 10.48 23.27
N ASP A 202 -2.25 10.80 22.03
CA ASP A 202 -3.55 10.48 21.44
C ASP A 202 -3.51 9.14 20.68
N ASP A 203 -4.22 8.13 21.20
CA ASP A 203 -4.29 6.79 20.62
C ASP A 203 -4.84 6.78 19.19
N MET A 204 -5.78 7.66 18.86
CA MET A 204 -6.35 7.74 17.50
C MET A 204 -5.31 8.23 16.48
N GLN A 205 -4.50 9.22 16.88
CA GLN A 205 -3.40 9.74 16.06
C GLN A 205 -2.29 8.71 15.93
N LEU A 206 -1.97 7.99 17.02
CA LEU A 206 -0.99 6.91 17.02
C LEU A 206 -1.39 5.80 16.01
N GLN A 207 -2.64 5.34 16.06
CA GLN A 207 -3.15 4.33 15.14
C GLN A 207 -3.14 4.81 13.68
N SER A 208 -3.61 6.04 13.43
CA SER A 208 -3.59 6.65 12.10
C SER A 208 -2.17 6.74 11.52
N ARG A 209 -1.20 7.16 12.34
CA ARG A 209 0.21 7.20 11.97
C ARG A 209 0.75 5.81 11.66
N ASN A 210 0.53 4.83 12.54
CA ASN A 210 1.03 3.46 12.34
C ASN A 210 0.47 2.86 11.05
N ARG A 211 -0.80 3.10 10.72
CA ARG A 211 -1.37 2.70 9.42
C ARG A 211 -0.63 3.33 8.24
N LYS A 212 -0.26 4.61 8.30
CA LYS A 212 0.52 5.26 7.23
C LYS A 212 1.93 4.68 7.12
N ILE A 213 2.59 4.40 8.25
CA ILE A 213 3.91 3.74 8.28
C ILE A 213 3.82 2.34 7.66
N LEU A 214 2.81 1.55 8.01
CA LEU A 214 2.60 0.20 7.44
C LEU A 214 2.33 0.24 5.93
N ARG A 215 1.53 1.21 5.45
CA ARG A 215 1.31 1.38 4.00
C ARG A 215 2.60 1.72 3.27
N CYS A 216 3.39 2.63 3.81
CA CYS A 216 4.70 2.95 3.24
C CYS A 216 5.60 1.72 3.25
N LEU A 217 5.68 0.99 4.36
CA LEU A 217 6.49 -0.22 4.46
C LEU A 217 6.04 -1.26 3.43
N LEU A 218 4.74 -1.51 3.29
CA LEU A 218 4.19 -2.46 2.32
C LEU A 218 4.61 -2.11 0.89
N SER A 219 4.50 -0.85 0.49
CA SER A 219 4.91 -0.36 -0.84
C SER A 219 6.40 -0.63 -1.11
N TRP A 220 7.26 -0.42 -0.11
CA TRP A 220 8.70 -0.69 -0.22
C TRP A 220 9.04 -2.19 -0.19
N VAL A 221 8.30 -2.98 0.57
CA VAL A 221 8.44 -4.45 0.58
C VAL A 221 8.13 -5.01 -0.81
N ARG A 222 7.07 -4.53 -1.46
CA ARG A 222 6.70 -4.89 -2.84
C ARG A 222 7.78 -4.52 -3.85
N ALA A 223 8.39 -3.35 -3.68
CA ALA A 223 9.52 -2.91 -4.50
C ALA A 223 10.79 -3.74 -4.30
N GLY A 224 10.92 -4.48 -3.19
CA GLY A 224 12.09 -5.32 -2.89
C GLY A 224 13.10 -4.69 -1.93
N CYS A 225 12.68 -3.82 -1.01
CA CYS A 225 13.59 -3.09 -0.13
C CYS A 225 14.52 -3.98 0.74
N PHE A 226 14.09 -5.18 1.15
CA PHE A 226 14.95 -6.08 1.93
C PHE A 226 15.78 -7.04 1.06
N SER A 227 15.77 -6.93 -0.27
CA SER A 227 16.51 -7.87 -1.15
C SER A 227 18.02 -7.81 -0.96
N GLU A 228 18.55 -6.65 -0.57
CA GLU A 228 19.98 -6.46 -0.28
C GLU A 228 20.33 -6.66 1.21
N ILE A 229 19.32 -6.82 2.07
CA ILE A 229 19.51 -6.97 3.51
C ILE A 229 19.77 -8.46 3.83
N PRO A 230 20.83 -8.79 4.60
CA PRO A 230 21.11 -10.17 4.97
C PRO A 230 19.89 -10.84 5.63
N PRO A 231 19.49 -12.06 5.22
CA PRO A 231 18.28 -12.73 5.74
C PRO A 231 18.23 -12.84 7.27
N LEU A 232 19.39 -12.90 7.92
CA LEU A 232 19.52 -13.03 9.38
C LEU A 232 19.19 -11.73 10.15
N SER A 233 19.22 -10.55 9.52
CA SER A 233 18.95 -9.28 10.21
C SER A 233 17.49 -8.83 10.12
N ILE A 234 16.74 -9.34 9.14
CA ILE A 234 15.31 -9.02 8.94
C ILE A 234 14.47 -9.39 10.18
N PRO A 235 14.59 -10.60 10.78
CA PRO A 235 13.82 -11.00 11.97
C PRO A 235 13.98 -10.08 13.18
N THR A 236 15.15 -9.46 13.29
CA THR A 236 15.52 -8.57 14.39
C THR A 236 15.24 -7.09 14.08
N HIS A 237 14.75 -6.78 12.88
CA HIS A 237 14.53 -5.41 12.46
C HIS A 237 13.40 -4.77 13.28
N PRO A 238 13.58 -3.57 13.87
CA PRO A 238 12.57 -3.01 14.77
C PRO A 238 11.21 -2.71 14.10
N LEU A 239 11.19 -2.49 12.77
CA LEU A 239 9.93 -2.38 12.03
C LEU A 239 9.11 -3.68 12.04
N LEU A 240 9.73 -4.87 12.13
CA LEU A 240 8.94 -6.09 12.30
C LEU A 240 8.23 -6.10 13.65
N SER A 241 8.87 -5.61 14.71
CA SER A 241 8.20 -5.45 16.01
C SER A 241 6.99 -4.54 15.91
N LEU A 242 7.07 -3.44 15.15
CA LEU A 242 5.92 -2.59 14.86
C LEU A 242 4.81 -3.35 14.12
N VAL A 243 5.15 -4.14 13.10
CA VAL A 243 4.19 -4.96 12.34
C VAL A 243 3.48 -5.97 13.25
N PHE A 244 4.22 -6.71 14.09
CA PHE A 244 3.63 -7.66 15.03
C PHE A 244 2.74 -6.99 16.08
N ASN A 245 3.15 -5.84 16.61
CA ASN A 245 2.31 -5.08 17.53
C ASN A 245 1.02 -4.59 16.85
N SER A 246 1.09 -4.25 15.56
CA SER A 246 -0.04 -3.79 14.78
C SER A 246 -1.08 -4.88 14.48
N LEU A 247 -0.73 -6.17 14.63
CA LEU A 247 -1.68 -7.28 14.56
C LEU A 247 -2.68 -7.30 15.72
N GLN A 248 -2.37 -6.64 16.84
CA GLN A 248 -3.26 -6.58 18.00
C GLN A 248 -4.22 -5.38 17.94
N VAL A 249 -4.08 -4.53 16.92
CA VAL A 249 -4.86 -3.30 16.76
C VAL A 249 -5.77 -3.46 15.55
N SER A 250 -7.09 -3.47 15.79
CA SER A 250 -8.11 -3.72 14.75
C SER A 250 -7.98 -2.80 13.55
N SER A 251 -7.64 -1.52 13.77
CA SER A 251 -7.49 -0.55 12.70
C SER A 251 -6.25 -0.80 11.82
N SER A 252 -5.25 -1.55 12.25
CA SER A 252 -4.03 -1.84 11.47
C SER A 252 -3.83 -3.30 11.12
N PHE A 253 -4.69 -4.19 11.60
CA PHE A 253 -4.58 -5.63 11.45
C PHE A 253 -4.39 -6.06 9.98
N ASP A 254 -5.30 -5.67 9.09
CA ASP A 254 -5.27 -6.09 7.68
C ASP A 254 -3.95 -5.69 7.00
N LEU A 255 -3.48 -4.46 7.23
CA LEU A 255 -2.22 -3.97 6.67
C LEU A 255 -1.01 -4.72 7.24
N ALA A 256 -1.04 -5.08 8.52
CA ALA A 256 0.03 -5.85 9.14
C ALA A 256 0.09 -7.29 8.60
N ILE A 257 -1.07 -7.92 8.37
CA ILE A 257 -1.17 -9.22 7.70
C ILE A 257 -0.60 -9.13 6.28
N GLU A 258 -1.01 -8.12 5.52
CA GLU A 258 -0.56 -7.91 4.13
C GLU A 258 0.97 -7.71 4.04
N VAL A 259 1.55 -6.92 4.95
CA VAL A 259 3.01 -6.74 5.06
C VAL A 259 3.70 -8.08 5.34
N LEU A 260 3.19 -8.88 6.28
CA LEU A 260 3.81 -10.17 6.61
C LEU A 260 3.71 -11.17 5.46
N ILE A 261 2.57 -11.24 4.76
CA ILE A 261 2.41 -12.09 3.57
C ILE A 261 3.40 -11.70 2.48
N GLU A 262 3.51 -10.40 2.17
CA GLU A 262 4.44 -9.92 1.14
C GLU A 262 5.90 -10.18 1.52
N LEU A 263 6.25 -10.05 2.80
CA LEU A 263 7.59 -10.38 3.27
C LEU A 263 7.87 -11.90 3.17
N VAL A 264 6.94 -12.74 3.58
CA VAL A 264 7.09 -14.21 3.56
C VAL A 264 7.30 -14.74 2.15
N THR A 265 6.57 -14.20 1.19
CA THR A 265 6.62 -14.60 -0.22
C THR A 265 7.90 -14.16 -0.92
N ARG A 266 8.55 -13.08 -0.45
CA ARG A 266 9.74 -12.50 -1.10
C ARG A 266 11.07 -12.84 -0.45
N TYR A 267 11.11 -13.21 0.82
CA TYR A 267 12.35 -13.38 1.57
C TYR A 267 12.51 -14.79 2.11
N GLU A 268 13.40 -15.59 1.50
CA GLU A 268 13.58 -17.03 1.78
C GLU A 268 13.85 -17.37 3.26
N GLY A 269 14.51 -16.48 4.01
CA GLY A 269 14.82 -16.72 5.43
C GLY A 269 13.68 -16.43 6.40
N LEU A 270 12.66 -15.68 5.98
CA LEU A 270 11.59 -15.24 6.86
C LEU A 270 10.54 -16.32 7.20
N PRO A 271 10.13 -17.22 6.27
CA PRO A 271 9.21 -18.31 6.58
C PRO A 271 9.65 -19.15 7.79
N GLN A 272 10.94 -19.47 7.91
CA GLN A 272 11.46 -20.23 9.05
C GLN A 272 11.27 -19.47 10.37
N VAL A 273 11.54 -18.17 10.36
CA VAL A 273 11.40 -17.31 11.54
C VAL A 273 9.95 -17.20 11.96
N LEU A 274 9.03 -17.02 11.00
CA LEU A 274 7.61 -16.94 11.30
C LEU A 274 7.02 -18.27 11.71
N LEU A 275 7.56 -19.40 11.21
CA LEU A 275 7.17 -20.73 11.66
C LEU A 275 7.37 -20.88 13.18
N TYR A 276 8.50 -20.40 13.72
CA TYR A 276 8.73 -20.36 15.18
C TYR A 276 7.82 -19.37 15.94
N ARG A 277 7.14 -18.46 15.23
CA ARG A 277 6.17 -17.51 15.81
C ARG A 277 4.73 -17.99 15.69
N VAL A 278 4.47 -19.14 15.07
CA VAL A 278 3.11 -19.68 14.88
C VAL A 278 2.38 -19.87 16.21
N GLN A 279 3.08 -20.32 17.26
CA GLN A 279 2.47 -20.46 18.59
C GLN A 279 1.91 -19.11 19.08
N PHE A 280 2.68 -18.04 18.94
CA PHE A 280 2.25 -16.69 19.31
C PHE A 280 1.03 -16.25 18.49
N LEU A 281 1.04 -16.46 17.16
CA LEU A 281 -0.10 -16.13 16.29
C LEU A 281 -1.35 -16.93 16.66
N LYS A 282 -1.19 -18.22 16.97
CA LYS A 282 -2.28 -19.12 17.37
C LYS A 282 -2.88 -18.69 18.71
N GLU A 283 -2.06 -18.51 19.73
CA GLU A 283 -2.52 -18.23 21.10
C GLU A 283 -3.05 -16.82 21.27
N LEU A 284 -2.38 -15.81 20.68
CA LEU A 284 -2.74 -14.42 20.90
C LEU A 284 -3.84 -13.91 19.98
N LEU A 285 -3.88 -14.38 18.72
CA LEU A 285 -4.80 -13.86 17.71
C LEU A 285 -5.90 -14.88 17.37
N LEU A 286 -5.51 -16.09 16.96
CA LEU A 286 -6.46 -17.06 16.39
C LEU A 286 -7.44 -17.63 17.42
N LEU A 287 -6.98 -18.15 18.56
CA LEU A 287 -7.86 -18.76 19.57
C LEU A 287 -8.91 -17.77 20.11
N PRO A 288 -8.54 -16.52 20.46
CA PRO A 288 -9.54 -15.52 20.84
C PRO A 288 -10.50 -15.15 19.70
N ALA A 289 -10.01 -15.08 18.45
CA ALA A 289 -10.84 -14.77 17.29
C ALA A 289 -11.86 -15.87 17.00
N LEU A 290 -11.44 -17.15 17.04
CA LEU A 290 -12.34 -18.31 16.91
C LEU A 290 -13.43 -18.32 17.99
N SER A 291 -13.08 -17.95 19.23
CA SER A 291 -14.03 -17.90 20.34
C SER A 291 -15.06 -16.78 20.19
N ARG A 292 -14.70 -15.68 19.53
CA ARG A 292 -15.55 -14.51 19.29
C ARG A 292 -16.29 -14.55 17.95
N GLY A 293 -15.92 -15.47 17.05
CA GLY A 293 -16.42 -15.48 15.67
C GLY A 293 -15.93 -14.29 14.85
N ASP A 294 -14.70 -13.84 15.08
CA ASP A 294 -14.11 -12.70 14.36
C ASP A 294 -13.50 -13.16 13.02
N GLU A 295 -14.35 -13.22 11.99
CA GLU A 295 -13.99 -13.72 10.66
C GLU A 295 -12.83 -12.96 10.02
N ILE A 296 -12.71 -11.65 10.27
CA ILE A 296 -11.64 -10.81 9.73
C ILE A 296 -10.29 -11.30 10.27
N VAL A 297 -10.19 -11.48 11.59
CA VAL A 297 -8.95 -11.96 12.22
C VAL A 297 -8.67 -13.41 11.84
N ILE A 298 -9.68 -14.28 11.81
CA ILE A 298 -9.51 -15.69 11.42
C ILE A 298 -9.01 -15.79 9.98
N GLY A 299 -9.65 -15.09 9.04
CA GLY A 299 -9.27 -15.09 7.62
C GLY A 299 -7.88 -14.51 7.38
N GLY A 300 -7.53 -13.40 8.04
CA GLY A 300 -6.20 -12.81 7.95
C GLY A 300 -5.11 -13.74 8.47
N VAL A 301 -5.31 -14.37 9.64
CA VAL A 301 -4.36 -15.34 10.20
C VAL A 301 -4.28 -16.61 9.36
N ALA A 302 -5.41 -17.12 8.86
CA ALA A 302 -5.44 -18.28 7.96
C ALA A 302 -4.62 -18.04 6.69
N SER A 303 -4.79 -16.86 6.07
CA SER A 303 -4.03 -16.45 4.89
C SER A 303 -2.53 -16.38 5.18
N LEU A 304 -2.13 -15.74 6.30
CA LEU A 304 -0.72 -15.67 6.69
C LEU A 304 -0.10 -17.05 6.96
N LEU A 305 -0.78 -17.91 7.70
CA LEU A 305 -0.29 -19.27 8.01
C LEU A 305 -0.17 -20.13 6.74
N SER A 306 -1.13 -19.99 5.82
CA SER A 306 -1.11 -20.64 4.51
C SER A 306 0.15 -20.21 3.74
N GLU A 307 0.43 -18.91 3.67
CA GLU A 307 1.61 -18.37 2.97
C GLU A 307 2.93 -18.79 3.62
N ILE A 308 3.03 -18.84 4.95
CA ILE A 308 4.22 -19.35 5.65
C ILE A 308 4.52 -20.79 5.22
N GLY A 309 3.50 -21.65 5.20
CA GLY A 309 3.66 -23.04 4.82
C GLY A 309 4.00 -23.23 3.33
N GLN A 310 3.44 -22.40 2.45
CA GLN A 310 3.72 -22.41 1.02
C GLN A 310 5.12 -21.91 0.69
N ALA A 311 5.61 -20.89 1.39
CA ALA A 311 6.93 -20.32 1.18
C ALA A 311 8.07 -21.21 1.70
N ALA A 312 7.82 -22.08 2.69
CA ALA A 312 8.80 -23.06 3.16
C ALA A 312 8.29 -24.51 3.23
N PRO A 313 7.99 -25.15 2.07
CA PRO A 313 7.43 -26.50 2.07
C PRO A 313 8.40 -27.56 2.62
N ALA A 314 9.71 -27.33 2.54
CA ALA A 314 10.71 -28.24 3.09
C ALA A 314 10.58 -28.36 4.62
N LEU A 315 10.37 -27.24 5.32
CA LEU A 315 10.18 -27.19 6.77
C LEU A 315 8.86 -27.88 7.19
N ILE A 316 7.82 -27.77 6.37
CA ILE A 316 6.55 -28.46 6.62
C ILE A 316 6.70 -29.98 6.51
N VAL A 317 7.48 -30.47 5.54
CA VAL A 317 7.73 -31.91 5.34
C VAL A 317 8.57 -32.52 6.47
N GLU A 318 9.38 -31.73 7.17
CA GLU A 318 10.13 -32.18 8.35
C GLU A 318 9.23 -32.55 9.54
N ALA A 319 7.97 -32.12 9.52
CA ALA A 319 6.98 -32.40 10.57
C ALA A 319 7.48 -32.03 11.98
N SER A 320 8.17 -30.88 12.08
CA SER A 320 8.53 -30.30 13.37
C SER A 320 7.28 -29.94 14.19
N THR A 321 7.46 -29.72 15.49
CA THR A 321 6.38 -29.29 16.38
C THR A 321 5.69 -28.03 15.85
N GLU A 322 6.45 -27.08 15.32
CA GLU A 322 5.95 -25.83 14.75
C GLU A 322 5.17 -26.05 13.46
N ALA A 323 5.65 -26.94 12.58
CA ALA A 323 4.94 -27.32 11.35
C ALA A 323 3.59 -28.00 11.65
N LEU A 324 3.55 -28.89 12.65
CA LEU A 324 2.31 -29.51 13.11
C LEU A 324 1.36 -28.47 13.71
N MET A 325 1.87 -27.54 14.53
CA MET A 325 1.09 -26.46 15.11
C MET A 325 0.49 -25.53 14.05
N LEU A 326 1.22 -25.26 12.96
CA LEU A 326 0.71 -24.50 11.80
C LEU A 326 -0.44 -25.25 11.12
N ALA A 327 -0.26 -26.54 10.84
CA ALA A 327 -1.30 -27.36 10.22
C ALA A 327 -2.55 -27.47 11.11
N GLU A 328 -2.41 -27.64 12.43
CA GLU A 328 -3.51 -27.64 13.38
C GLU A 328 -4.27 -26.29 13.43
N ALA A 329 -3.54 -25.18 13.40
CA ALA A 329 -4.12 -23.85 13.38
C ALA A 329 -4.93 -23.63 12.09
N LEU A 330 -4.41 -24.03 10.93
CA LEU A 330 -5.13 -24.00 9.67
C LEU A 330 -6.38 -24.90 9.68
N LEU A 331 -6.29 -26.09 10.28
CA LEU A 331 -7.47 -26.97 10.44
C LEU A 331 -8.55 -26.33 11.32
N SER A 332 -8.16 -25.60 12.37
CA SER A 332 -9.12 -24.86 13.20
C SER A 332 -9.80 -23.72 12.42
N CYS A 333 -9.08 -23.08 11.48
CA CYS A 333 -9.66 -22.09 10.58
C CYS A 333 -10.65 -22.72 9.58
N VAL A 334 -10.29 -23.86 8.98
CA VAL A 334 -11.17 -24.58 8.03
C VAL A 334 -12.41 -25.16 8.72
N ALA A 335 -12.28 -25.58 9.98
CA ALA A 335 -13.40 -26.09 10.76
C ALA A 335 -14.32 -24.99 11.30
N PHE A 336 -13.94 -23.70 11.16
CA PHE A 336 -14.77 -22.59 11.58
C PHE A 336 -16.02 -22.48 10.69
N PRO A 337 -17.23 -22.45 11.26
CA PRO A 337 -18.46 -22.37 10.50
C PRO A 337 -18.67 -20.94 9.98
N SER A 338 -18.19 -20.66 8.76
CA SER A 338 -18.44 -19.41 8.03
C SER A 338 -19.44 -19.65 6.88
N GLU A 339 -20.23 -18.64 6.54
CA GLU A 339 -21.27 -18.75 5.50
C GLU A 339 -20.67 -18.80 4.07
N ASP A 340 -19.59 -18.04 3.82
CA ASP A 340 -19.09 -17.78 2.47
C ASP A 340 -17.87 -18.62 2.06
N TRP A 341 -17.44 -19.56 2.92
CA TRP A 341 -16.29 -20.47 2.70
C TRP A 341 -14.93 -19.80 2.41
N GLU A 342 -14.84 -18.46 2.38
CA GLU A 342 -13.63 -17.71 2.03
C GLU A 342 -12.41 -18.09 2.89
N ILE A 343 -12.63 -18.31 4.19
CA ILE A 343 -11.58 -18.73 5.13
C ILE A 343 -11.02 -20.10 4.72
N ALA A 344 -11.88 -21.06 4.39
CA ALA A 344 -11.45 -22.39 3.99
C ALA A 344 -10.69 -22.33 2.65
N ASP A 345 -11.21 -21.57 1.69
CA ASP A 345 -10.62 -21.38 0.36
C ASP A 345 -9.21 -20.78 0.42
N SER A 346 -8.97 -19.83 1.33
CA SER A 346 -7.64 -19.22 1.54
C SER A 346 -6.53 -20.22 1.92
N THR A 347 -6.91 -21.40 2.45
CA THR A 347 -5.97 -22.43 2.90
C THR A 347 -5.73 -23.53 1.86
N LEU A 348 -6.52 -23.58 0.79
CA LEU A 348 -6.50 -24.69 -0.18
C LEU A 348 -5.14 -24.89 -0.83
N GLN A 349 -4.47 -23.81 -1.20
CA GLN A 349 -3.19 -23.89 -1.89
C GLN A 349 -2.10 -24.52 -1.01
N PHE A 350 -2.09 -24.19 0.29
CA PHE A 350 -1.23 -24.86 1.27
C PHE A 350 -1.50 -26.36 1.32
N TRP A 351 -2.76 -26.78 1.39
CA TRP A 351 -3.12 -28.19 1.46
C TRP A 351 -2.75 -28.92 0.18
N TYR A 352 -2.97 -28.34 -0.99
CA TYR A 352 -2.60 -28.93 -2.27
C TYR A 352 -1.09 -29.16 -2.39
N VAL A 353 -0.27 -28.14 -2.10
CA VAL A 353 1.19 -28.22 -2.20
C VAL A 353 1.77 -29.17 -1.15
N SER A 354 1.26 -29.09 0.08
CA SER A 354 1.68 -29.97 1.17
C SER A 354 1.27 -31.42 0.90
N PHE A 355 0.06 -31.66 0.39
CA PHE A 355 -0.45 -32.98 0.03
C PHE A 355 0.42 -33.62 -1.05
N LEU A 356 0.75 -32.92 -2.14
CA LEU A 356 1.59 -33.48 -3.21
C LEU A 356 2.97 -33.93 -2.69
N LYS A 357 3.54 -33.22 -1.71
CA LYS A 357 4.85 -33.50 -1.12
C LYS A 357 4.82 -34.55 -0.01
N LEU A 358 3.77 -34.57 0.82
CA LEU A 358 3.56 -35.56 1.88
C LEU A 358 3.04 -36.90 1.36
N PHE A 359 2.28 -36.92 0.25
CA PHE A 359 1.82 -38.14 -0.42
C PHE A 359 3.00 -39.01 -0.89
N LEU A 360 4.14 -38.40 -1.21
CA LEU A 360 5.40 -39.10 -1.52
C LEU A 360 6.09 -39.69 -0.28
N ARG A 361 5.68 -39.35 0.96
CA ARG A 361 6.44 -39.69 2.19
C ARG A 361 5.63 -40.36 3.31
N PHE A 362 4.34 -40.05 3.54
CA PHE A 362 3.55 -40.67 4.62
C PHE A 362 2.04 -40.77 4.34
N PHE A 363 1.48 -41.96 4.57
CA PHE A 363 0.08 -42.36 4.26
C PHE A 363 -0.94 -41.99 5.37
N THR A 364 -0.50 -41.66 6.58
CA THR A 364 -1.37 -41.63 7.78
C THR A 364 -2.03 -40.28 8.06
N PHE A 365 -1.37 -39.16 7.73
CA PHE A 365 -1.90 -37.80 7.94
C PHE A 365 -3.04 -37.46 6.96
N ILE A 366 -3.00 -38.09 5.78
CA ILE A 366 -3.96 -37.95 4.68
C ILE A 366 -5.37 -38.40 5.07
N ILE A 367 -5.51 -39.45 5.88
CA ILE A 367 -6.83 -40.00 6.23
C ILE A 367 -7.60 -39.04 7.15
N ILE A 368 -6.92 -38.26 8.00
CA ILE A 368 -7.57 -37.35 8.94
C ILE A 368 -8.05 -36.09 8.22
N ILE A 369 -7.18 -35.47 7.40
CA ILE A 369 -7.54 -34.28 6.63
C ILE A 369 -8.62 -34.62 5.61
N CYS A 370 -8.45 -35.70 4.83
CA CYS A 370 -9.51 -36.13 3.91
C CYS A 370 -10.78 -36.52 4.66
N LYS A 371 -10.74 -37.16 5.84
CA LYS A 371 -11.99 -37.39 6.61
C LYS A 371 -12.67 -36.10 7.01
N GLN A 372 -11.93 -35.13 7.53
CA GLN A 372 -12.49 -33.86 8.00
C GLN A 372 -13.07 -33.06 6.83
N TRP A 373 -12.33 -32.96 5.72
CA TRP A 373 -12.75 -32.29 4.50
C TRP A 373 -13.94 -33.00 3.84
N PHE A 374 -13.90 -34.33 3.74
CA PHE A 374 -14.98 -35.11 3.16
C PHE A 374 -16.24 -35.08 4.04
N LEU A 375 -16.10 -35.03 5.38
CA LEU A 375 -17.23 -34.83 6.29
C LEU A 375 -17.81 -33.41 6.18
N LEU A 376 -16.99 -32.37 6.05
CA LEU A 376 -17.44 -30.98 5.87
C LEU A 376 -18.14 -30.74 4.52
N VAL A 377 -17.65 -31.37 3.44
CA VAL A 377 -18.25 -31.23 2.10
C VAL A 377 -19.51 -32.09 1.92
N PHE A 378 -19.58 -33.29 2.52
CA PHE A 378 -20.75 -34.18 2.35
C PHE A 378 -21.90 -33.93 3.34
N PHE A 379 -21.67 -33.35 4.53
CA PHE A 379 -22.76 -33.09 5.49
C PHE A 379 -23.41 -31.70 5.35
N SER A 380 -22.91 -30.86 4.43
CA SER A 380 -23.46 -29.53 4.13
C SER A 380 -24.28 -29.48 2.83
N CYS A 381 -24.66 -30.64 2.26
CA CYS A 381 -25.61 -30.77 1.15
C CYS A 381 -26.96 -31.35 1.63
#